data_AF-A0A1L7I8A7-F1
#
_entry.id   AF-A0A1L7I8A7-F1
#
_cell.length_a   1.000
_cell.length_b   1.000
_cell.length_c   1.000
_cell.angle_alpha   90.00
_cell.angle_beta   90.00
_cell.angle_gamma   90.00
#
_symmetry.space_group_name_H-M   'P 1'
#
loop_
_entity.id
_entity.type
_entity.pdbx_description
1 polymer ?
#
loop_
_entity_poly.entity_id
_entity_poly.type
_entity_poly.pdbx_seq_one_letter_code
_entity_poly.pdbx_strand_id
1 'polypeptide(L)' 'MGPGIEVEQNESFGLARIGLEYEYEIGTDFYLMPTLFYDQRFDGYSTTTIGLGLGFKL' A
#
# COMPACT_ATOMS: atom_id res chain seq x y z
N MET A 1 -3.04 9.88 0.74
CA MET A 1 -3.69 9.67 2.06
C MET A 1 -5.14 9.34 1.80
N GLY A 2 -5.69 8.32 2.44
CA GLY A 2 -7.09 7.93 2.26
C GLY A 2 -7.64 7.13 3.43
N PRO A 3 -8.97 7.18 3.66
CA PRO A 3 -9.63 6.30 4.62
C PRO A 3 -9.67 4.86 4.07
N GLY A 4 -9.64 3.88 4.96
CA GLY A 4 -9.75 2.47 4.62
C GLY A 4 -10.55 1.68 5.66
N ILE A 5 -11.01 0.50 5.26
CA ILE A 5 -11.64 -0.50 6.13
C ILE A 5 -10.81 -1.77 6.00
N GLU A 6 -10.38 -2.31 7.14
CA GLU A 6 -9.76 -3.63 7.23
C GLU A 6 -10.82 -4.64 7.71
N VAL A 7 -11.01 -5.71 6.94
CA VAL A 7 -12.02 -6.74 7.22
C VAL A 7 -11.30 -8.00 7.70
N GLU A 8 -11.48 -8.34 8.98
CA GLU A 8 -11.07 -9.61 9.57
C GLU A 8 -12.29 -10.52 9.78
N GLN A 9 -12.08 -11.83 10.00
CA GLN A 9 -13.17 -12.82 10.01
C GLN A 9 -14.30 -12.52 11.00
N ASN A 10 -14.02 -11.83 12.11
CA ASN A 10 -14.99 -11.53 13.16
C ASN A 10 -15.17 -10.03 13.46
N GLU A 11 -14.29 -9.16 12.94
CA GLU A 11 -14.27 -7.74 13.26
C GLU A 11 -13.84 -6.90 12.04
N SER A 12 -14.34 -5.67 11.97
CA SER A 12 -13.97 -4.72 10.93
C SER A 12 -13.46 -3.45 11.58
N PHE A 13 -12.30 -2.97 11.11
CA PHE A 13 -11.62 -1.85 11.72
C PHE A 13 -11.51 -0.71 10.74
N GLY A 14 -11.85 0.49 11.19
CA GLY A 14 -11.53 1.71 10.46
C GLY A 14 -10.04 2.01 10.57
N LEU A 15 -9.43 2.42 9.45
CA LEU A 15 -8.06 2.90 9.42
C LEU A 15 -7.90 4.13 8.53
N ALA A 16 -6.83 4.86 8.76
CA ALA A 16 -6.33 5.88 7.86
C ALA A 16 -4.97 5.44 7.29
N ARG A 17 -4.80 5.53 5.97
CA ARG A 17 -3.56 5.17 5.26
C ARG A 17 -2.89 6.41 4.69
N ILE A 18 -1.57 6.50 4.86
CA ILE A 18 -0.68 7.35 4.08
C ILE A 18 0.34 6.47 3.36
N GLY A 19 0.76 6.87 2.16
CA GLY A 19 1.80 6.14 1.46
C GLY A 19 2.49 6.95 0.40
N LEU A 20 3.64 6.41 -0.01
CA LEU A 20 4.46 6.86 -1.11
C LEU A 20 4.61 5.69 -2.07
N GLU A 21 4.40 5.99 -3.34
CA GLU A 21 4.58 5.05 -4.44
C GLU A 21 5.43 5.77 -5.48
N TYR A 22 6.42 5.07 -6.02
CA TYR A 22 7.29 5.61 -7.05
C TYR A 22 7.38 4.60 -8.19
N GLU A 23 7.05 5.04 -9.40
CA GLU A 23 7.21 4.23 -10.59
C GLU A 23 8.60 4.50 -11.19
N TYR A 24 9.34 3.43 -11.46
CA TYR A 24 10.64 3.47 -12.10
C TYR A 24 10.62 2.62 -13.35
N GLU A 25 10.64 3.27 -14.52
CA GLU A 25 10.70 2.57 -15.80
C GLU A 25 12.02 1.80 -15.96
N ILE A 26 11.91 0.53 -16.38
CA ILE A 26 13.04 -0.34 -16.74
C ILE A 26 12.89 -0.74 -18.19
N GLY A 27 13.60 -0.02 -19.05
CA GLY A 27 13.47 -0.19 -20.50
C GLY A 27 12.10 0.32 -20.99
N THR A 28 11.63 -0.25 -22.10
CA THR A 28 10.39 0.21 -22.75
C THR A 28 9.13 -0.46 -22.20
N ASP A 29 9.27 -1.70 -21.73
CA ASP A 29 8.14 -2.59 -21.51
C ASP A 29 7.90 -2.92 -20.04
N PHE A 30 8.82 -2.61 -19.13
CA PHE A 30 8.71 -2.95 -17.72
C PHE A 30 8.88 -1.73 -16.82
N TYR A 31 8.30 -1.80 -15.63
CA TYR A 31 8.55 -0.82 -14.58
C TYR A 31 8.56 -1.50 -13.21
N LEU A 32 9.37 -0.96 -12.30
CA LEU A 32 9.30 -1.28 -10.88
C LEU A 32 8.48 -0.24 -10.15
N MET A 33 7.83 -0.67 -9.07
CA MET A 33 7.01 0.20 -8.24
C MET A 33 7.28 -0.07 -6.76
N PRO A 34 8.40 0.44 -6.19
CA PRO A 34 8.57 0.46 -4.75
C PRO A 34 7.44 1.24 -4.08
N THR A 35 6.94 0.69 -2.98
CA THR A 35 5.86 1.28 -2.19
C THR A 35 6.21 1.30 -0.70
N LEU A 36 5.79 2.35 -0.02
CA LEU A 36 5.86 2.49 1.43
C LEU A 36 4.51 3.00 1.92
N PHE A 37 3.82 2.21 2.73
CA PHE A 37 2.55 2.60 3.35
C PHE A 37 2.67 2.58 4.88
N TYR A 38 1.90 3.47 5.51
CA TYR A 38 1.65 3.47 6.94
C TYR A 38 0.15 3.54 7.20
N ASP A 39 -0.33 2.56 7.95
CA ASP A 39 -1.71 2.41 8.35
C ASP A 39 -1.85 2.70 9.84
N GLN A 40 -2.68 3.68 10.16
CA GLN A 40 -3.14 3.93 11.51
C GLN A 40 -4.53 3.32 11.68
N ARG A 41 -4.60 2.15 12.34
CA ARG A 41 -5.87 1.61 12.83
C ARG A 41 -6.36 2.45 14.00
N PHE A 42 -7.67 2.67 14.09
CA PHE A 42 -8.27 3.41 15.20
C PHE A 42 -8.45 2.56 16.46
N ASP A 43 -8.41 1.24 16.32
CA ASP A 43 -8.56 0.27 17.40
C ASP A 43 -7.61 -0.92 17.19
N GLY A 44 -6.30 -0.67 17.29
CA GLY A 44 -5.30 -1.71 17.06
C GLY A 44 -3.89 -1.17 16.85
N TYR A 45 -3.03 -2.04 16.31
CA TYR A 45 -1.65 -1.70 15.98
C TYR A 45 -1.56 -0.95 14.66
N SER A 46 -0.65 0.02 14.59
CA SER A 46 -0.28 0.63 13.32
C SER A 46 0.61 -0.31 12.51
N THR A 47 0.48 -0.29 11.18
CA THR A 47 1.22 -1.16 10.28
C THR A 47 2.06 -0.34 9.31
N THR A 48 3.34 -0.70 9.19
CA THR A 48 4.20 -0.18 8.11
C THR A 48 4.38 -1.27 7.06
N THR A 49 4.03 -0.97 5.82
CA THR A 49 4.19 -1.89 4.68
C THR A 49 5.27 -1.37 3.76
N ILE A 50 6.25 -2.22 3.46
CA ILE A 50 7.26 -1.98 2.41
C ILE A 50 6.99 -3.00 1.31
N GLY A 51 6.79 -2.52 0.09
CA GLY A 51 6.48 -3.36 -1.07
C GLY A 51 7.36 -3.02 -2.27
N LEU A 52 7.45 -3.98 -3.20
CA LEU A 52 8.06 -3.80 -4.51
C LEU A 52 7.16 -4.46 -5.55
N GLY A 53 6.55 -3.65 -6.42
CA GLY A 53 5.81 -4.11 -7.58
C GLY A 53 6.69 -4.24 -8.82
N LEU A 54 6.32 -5.16 -9.71
CA LEU A 54 6.84 -5.27 -11.07
C LEU A 54 5.65 -5.23 -12.03
N GLY A 55 5.68 -4.34 -13.02
CA GLY A 55 4.65 -4.19 -14.02
C GLY A 55 5.19 -4.31 -15.44
N PHE A 56 4.29 -4.63 -16.37
CA PHE A 56 4.54 -4.69 -17.81
C PHE A 56 3.61 -3.70 -18.52
N LYS A 57 4.17 -2.90 -19.42
CA LYS A 57 3.49 -1.88 -20.21
C LYS A 57 3.02 -2.51 -21.52
N LEU A 58 1.71 -2.53 -21.76
CA LEU A 58 1.08 -3.05 -22.98
C LEU A 58 0.95 -1.97 -24.06
#